data_AF-A0A4V1TY94-F1
#
_entry.id   AF-A0A4V1TY94-F1
#
_cell.length_a   1.000
_cell.length_b   1.000
_cell.length_c   1.000
_cell.angle_alpha   90.00
_cell.angle_beta   90.00
_cell.angle_gamma   90.00
#
_symmetry.space_group_name_H-M   'P 1'
#
loop_
_entity.id
_entity.type
_entity.pdbx_description
1 polymer ?
#
loop_
_entity_poly.entity_id
_entity_poly.type
_entity_poly.pdbx_seq_one_letter_code
_entity_poly.pdbx_strand_id
1 'polypeptide(L)'
;MPNKIQIGEKWYVAATSATVEEQPQVLKSGETFAMFDRFGDIQALVPGKEGLYHNDTRYLSHLEFTVNGARPLYLGSSVEEGNNLLVIDLMNPDLATDGEVLLQKGMLHLFRAKLLWQDACHEHIRVSNHGREATTVRLEFVFDGDFIDLFEVRGMLRQQRGDRLPPEVGAREVVLPYRGRDGLLRRTRVAFEPAPSSLDANRASFTLQLDPGAEHHLYCTVSCESGGAAPAVQSSYQQALRDNNAARKALVAQRCAVETSNPLVNLWLDRSMSDLAMLTTVLPTGPYPFAGVPWYSTTFGRDGILTALEYLWVDPSLARGVLAFLAATQAREHDPSRDAEPGKILHEARQSEMANTREIPFGRYYGTVDATPLFLVLAAAYFQRTADTDFLRGIWPNILLALQWIDTHGDPDQDGFVEYARRSAEGLVQQGWKDSHDSIFHADGRMAQAPIALCEVQGY
;
A
#
# COMPACT_ATOMS: atom_id res chain seq x y z
N MET A 1 -6.44 -10.13 31.25
CA MET A 1 -7.70 -9.75 30.58
C MET A 1 -7.65 -8.26 30.30
N PRO A 2 -7.40 -7.81 29.06
CA PRO A 2 -7.38 -6.39 28.76
C PRO A 2 -8.81 -5.87 28.49
N ASN A 3 -9.07 -4.67 29.00
CA ASN A 3 -10.38 -4.02 29.13
C ASN A 3 -11.04 -3.71 27.78
N LYS A 4 -12.31 -4.13 27.63
CA LYS A 4 -13.24 -3.61 26.63
C LYS A 4 -13.72 -2.24 27.10
N ILE A 5 -13.50 -1.19 26.32
CA ILE A 5 -14.19 0.10 26.52
C ILE A 5 -15.19 0.25 25.38
N GLN A 6 -16.47 0.10 25.72
CA GLN A 6 -17.59 0.37 24.84
C GLN A 6 -18.08 1.80 25.09
N ILE A 7 -18.10 2.65 24.06
CA ILE A 7 -18.77 3.95 24.10
C ILE A 7 -20.02 3.84 23.24
N GLY A 8 -21.17 3.59 23.89
CA GLY A 8 -22.47 3.43 23.21
C GLY A 8 -22.56 2.19 22.32
N GLU A 9 -23.19 2.32 21.15
CA GLU A 9 -23.40 1.22 20.18
C GLU A 9 -22.29 1.12 19.11
N LYS A 10 -21.12 1.75 19.31
CA LYS A 10 -20.10 1.90 18.26
C LYS A 10 -18.78 1.19 18.56
N TRP A 11 -18.17 0.67 17.50
CA TRP A 11 -16.80 0.19 17.45
C TRP A 11 -15.85 1.38 17.37
N TYR A 12 -15.21 1.71 18.49
CA TYR A 12 -14.14 2.70 18.59
C TYR A 12 -12.79 1.98 18.46
N VAL A 13 -11.95 2.37 17.50
CA VAL A 13 -10.55 1.92 17.48
C VAL A 13 -9.83 2.67 18.59
N ALA A 14 -9.68 2.02 19.74
CA ALA A 14 -8.97 2.59 20.87
C ALA A 14 -7.50 2.82 20.49
N ALA A 15 -7.04 4.07 20.58
CA ALA A 15 -5.61 4.40 20.55
C ALA A 15 -4.98 3.94 21.88
N THR A 16 -4.66 2.64 21.98
CA THR A 16 -4.21 1.99 23.23
C THR A 16 -2.73 2.17 23.55
N SER A 17 -1.98 2.90 22.73
CA SER A 17 -0.58 3.22 23.02
C SER A 17 -0.19 4.54 22.37
N ALA A 18 0.55 5.36 23.11
CA ALA A 18 1.39 6.36 22.47
C ALA A 18 2.34 5.60 21.53
N THR A 19 2.13 5.75 20.22
CA THR A 19 3.16 5.41 19.23
C THR A 19 4.37 6.27 19.57
N VAL A 20 5.49 5.63 19.91
CA VAL A 20 6.78 6.32 19.83
C VAL A 20 6.81 6.90 18.42
N GLU A 21 6.97 8.21 18.36
CA GLU A 21 6.87 9.02 17.16
C GLU A 21 8.06 8.69 16.24
N GLU A 22 8.05 7.52 15.61
CA GLU A 22 8.86 7.20 14.45
C GLU A 22 7.92 7.14 13.25
N GLN A 23 8.04 8.10 12.33
CA GLN A 23 7.36 8.02 11.05
C GLN A 23 7.93 6.80 10.30
N PRO A 24 7.12 5.78 10.00
CA PRO A 24 7.61 4.61 9.29
C PRO A 24 8.10 5.00 7.90
N GLN A 25 9.15 4.33 7.43
CA GLN A 25 9.62 4.45 6.06
C GLN A 25 8.69 3.65 5.16
N VAL A 26 8.05 4.32 4.19
CA VAL A 26 7.02 3.72 3.34
C VAL A 26 7.52 3.60 1.90
N LEU A 27 7.33 2.41 1.32
CA LEU A 27 7.51 2.16 -0.12
C LEU A 27 6.22 1.60 -0.71
N LYS A 28 5.95 1.89 -1.99
CA LYS A 28 4.84 1.31 -2.74
C LYS A 28 5.25 1.00 -4.18
N SER A 29 4.80 -0.14 -4.68
CA SER A 29 4.91 -0.53 -6.08
C SER A 29 3.72 -1.43 -6.44
N GLY A 30 2.90 -0.99 -7.40
CA GLY A 30 1.66 -1.67 -7.75
C GLY A 30 0.72 -1.84 -6.55
N GLU A 31 0.23 -3.06 -6.35
CA GLU A 31 -0.63 -3.53 -5.26
C GLU A 31 0.14 -3.83 -3.96
N THR A 32 1.46 -3.64 -3.96
CA THR A 32 2.34 -3.92 -2.84
C THR A 32 2.82 -2.63 -2.19
N PHE A 33 2.76 -2.57 -0.86
CA PHE A 33 3.42 -1.52 -0.08
C PHE A 33 4.11 -2.11 1.14
N ALA A 34 5.09 -1.40 1.66
CA ALA A 34 5.83 -1.81 2.85
C ALA A 34 6.01 -0.64 3.81
N MET A 35 5.98 -0.97 5.10
CA MET A 35 6.22 -0.05 6.19
C MET A 35 7.35 -0.62 7.04
N PHE A 36 8.45 0.12 7.11
CA PHE A 36 9.62 -0.23 7.92
C PHE A 36 9.83 0.82 9.01
N ASP A 37 10.53 0.45 10.08
CA ASP A 37 11.10 1.45 10.97
C ASP A 37 12.32 2.14 10.32
N ARG A 38 12.92 3.11 11.03
CA ARG A 38 14.07 3.86 10.51
C ARG A 38 15.33 3.02 10.25
N PHE A 39 15.39 1.79 10.77
CA PHE A 39 16.51 0.87 10.54
C PHE A 39 16.28 0.00 9.31
N GLY A 40 15.09 0.04 8.71
CA GLY A 40 14.67 -0.88 7.64
C GLY A 40 14.14 -2.22 8.15
N ASP A 41 13.86 -2.34 9.45
CA ASP A 41 13.29 -3.54 10.05
C ASP A 41 11.76 -3.43 10.10
N ILE A 42 11.10 -4.57 10.31
CA ILE A 42 9.69 -4.70 10.67
C ILE A 42 9.69 -5.34 12.06
N GLN A 43 9.31 -4.62 13.12
CA GLN A 43 9.43 -5.14 14.49
C GLN A 43 8.25 -6.02 14.89
N ALA A 44 8.53 -7.06 15.68
CA ALA A 44 7.54 -8.00 16.18
C ALA A 44 6.75 -7.50 17.42
N LEU A 45 7.16 -6.39 18.04
CA LEU A 45 6.63 -5.95 19.33
C LEU A 45 5.34 -5.14 19.15
N VAL A 46 4.23 -5.69 19.70
CA VAL A 46 2.83 -5.18 19.60
C VAL A 46 2.24 -5.49 18.21
N PRO A 47 0.90 -5.57 17.99
CA PRO A 47 0.35 -5.48 16.63
C PRO A 47 0.74 -4.12 16.02
N GLY A 48 1.98 -4.05 15.55
CA GLY A 48 2.58 -2.92 14.87
C GLY A 48 1.94 -2.79 13.49
N LYS A 49 2.02 -1.58 12.95
CA LYS A 49 1.53 -1.23 11.62
C LYS A 49 2.54 -1.59 10.52
N GLU A 50 3.79 -1.84 10.92
CA GLU A 50 4.88 -2.27 10.03
C GLU A 50 4.57 -3.62 9.36
N GLY A 51 5.15 -3.82 8.18
CA GLY A 51 4.98 -5.04 7.41
C GLY A 51 5.13 -4.85 5.91
N LEU A 52 5.23 -5.97 5.20
CA LEU A 52 5.05 -6.03 3.75
C LEU A 52 3.61 -6.45 3.46
N TYR A 53 2.88 -5.60 2.75
CA TYR A 53 1.49 -5.79 2.41
C TYR A 53 1.33 -5.95 0.91
N HIS A 54 0.49 -6.89 0.51
CA HIS A 54 0.10 -7.09 -0.88
C HIS A 54 -1.40 -7.41 -0.93
N ASN A 55 -2.15 -6.71 -1.76
CA ASN A 55 -3.62 -6.84 -1.83
C ASN A 55 -4.28 -6.81 -0.43
N ASP A 56 -3.96 -5.78 0.35
CA ASP A 56 -4.49 -5.55 1.70
C ASP A 56 -4.25 -6.69 2.72
N THR A 57 -3.30 -7.59 2.48
CA THR A 57 -2.89 -8.66 3.41
C THR A 57 -1.43 -8.47 3.80
N ARG A 58 -1.07 -8.62 5.08
CA ARG A 58 0.31 -8.55 5.56
C ARG A 58 1.06 -9.87 5.35
N TYR A 59 1.88 -9.96 4.32
CA TYR A 59 2.68 -11.13 3.99
C TYR A 59 3.91 -11.28 4.89
N LEU A 60 4.50 -10.16 5.34
CA LEU A 60 5.65 -10.16 6.24
C LEU A 60 5.34 -9.28 7.45
N SER A 61 5.40 -9.87 8.63
CA SER A 61 5.06 -9.27 9.93
C SER A 61 6.26 -9.07 10.85
N HIS A 62 7.40 -9.68 10.52
CA HIS A 62 8.67 -9.49 11.21
C HIS A 62 9.79 -9.63 10.17
N LEU A 63 10.75 -8.71 10.22
CA LEU A 63 12.02 -8.77 9.49
C LEU A 63 13.03 -7.95 10.27
N GLU A 64 13.91 -8.61 11.00
CA GLU A 64 14.91 -7.96 11.83
C GLU A 64 16.31 -8.42 11.44
N PHE A 65 17.21 -7.45 11.29
CA PHE A 65 18.60 -7.69 10.94
C PHE A 65 19.55 -7.38 12.10
N THR A 66 20.41 -8.34 12.46
CA THR A 66 21.35 -8.20 13.59
C THR A 66 22.78 -8.59 13.22
N VAL A 67 23.73 -8.05 13.99
CA VAL A 67 25.18 -8.32 13.89
C VAL A 67 25.65 -8.88 15.23
N ASN A 68 26.15 -10.11 15.24
CA ASN A 68 26.46 -10.91 16.43
C ASN A 68 25.33 -10.88 17.48
N GLY A 69 24.07 -10.96 17.01
CA GLY A 69 22.89 -10.93 17.88
C GLY A 69 22.50 -9.56 18.43
N ALA A 70 23.24 -8.49 18.10
CA ALA A 70 22.86 -7.13 18.48
C ALA A 70 22.31 -6.34 17.31
N ARG A 71 21.38 -5.43 17.61
CA ARG A 71 20.86 -4.49 16.64
C ARG A 71 21.92 -3.45 16.25
N PRO A 72 22.09 -3.12 14.96
CA PRO A 72 22.98 -2.04 14.53
C PRO A 72 22.57 -0.67 15.09
N LEU A 73 23.54 0.24 15.17
CA LEU A 73 23.32 1.65 15.48
C LEU A 73 23.00 2.43 14.20
N TYR A 74 22.01 3.32 14.30
CA TYR A 74 21.53 4.15 13.18
C TYR A 74 22.48 5.31 12.89
N LEU A 75 22.81 5.52 11.60
CA LEU A 75 23.53 6.70 11.12
C LEU A 75 22.62 7.63 10.31
N GLY A 76 21.76 7.07 9.46
CA GLY A 76 20.84 7.84 8.62
C GLY A 76 19.99 6.93 7.74
N SER A 77 18.83 7.44 7.29
CA SER A 77 18.02 6.82 6.24
C SER A 77 17.39 7.89 5.37
N SER A 78 17.27 7.60 4.08
CA SER A 78 16.56 8.44 3.13
C SER A 78 15.80 7.56 2.14
N VAL A 79 14.62 8.04 1.74
CA VAL A 79 13.99 7.57 0.51
C VAL A 79 14.50 8.46 -0.61
N GLU A 80 15.08 7.87 -1.67
CA GLU A 80 15.58 8.62 -2.82
C GLU A 80 14.47 9.51 -3.43
N GLU A 81 14.86 10.55 -4.16
CA GLU A 81 13.92 11.51 -4.78
C GLU A 81 12.85 10.85 -5.66
N GLY A 82 13.15 9.65 -6.16
CA GLY A 82 12.22 8.80 -6.90
C GLY A 82 11.22 8.01 -6.05
N ASN A 83 11.17 8.11 -4.72
CA ASN A 83 10.23 7.33 -3.88
C ASN A 83 10.22 5.81 -4.10
N ASN A 84 11.30 5.25 -4.65
CA ASN A 84 11.36 3.85 -5.08
C ASN A 84 12.51 3.07 -4.44
N LEU A 85 13.44 3.77 -3.79
CA LEU A 85 14.56 3.18 -3.07
C LEU A 85 14.67 3.79 -1.68
N LEU A 86 14.63 2.94 -0.65
CA LEU A 86 14.96 3.30 0.73
C LEU A 86 16.41 2.91 0.98
N VAL A 87 17.25 3.89 1.31
CA VAL A 87 18.66 3.71 1.67
C VAL A 87 18.84 3.98 3.17
N ILE A 88 19.56 3.10 3.84
CA ILE A 88 19.82 3.17 5.29
C ILE A 88 21.31 2.89 5.53
N ASP A 89 21.93 3.77 6.30
CA ASP A 89 23.30 3.63 6.78
C ASP A 89 23.29 3.33 8.29
N LEU A 90 24.00 2.27 8.66
CA LEU A 90 24.12 1.75 10.02
C LEU A 90 25.59 1.44 10.35
N MET A 91 25.87 1.24 11.63
CA MET A 91 27.14 0.71 12.10
C MET A 91 26.96 -0.32 13.21
N ASN A 92 27.94 -1.18 13.46
CA ASN A 92 27.88 -2.08 14.61
C ASN A 92 27.99 -1.30 15.95
N PRO A 93 27.31 -1.75 17.02
CA PRO A 93 27.61 -1.32 18.38
C PRO A 93 28.91 -1.97 18.89
N ASP A 94 29.34 -1.64 20.10
CA ASP A 94 30.36 -2.43 20.80
C ASP A 94 29.83 -3.84 21.06
N LEU A 95 30.50 -4.86 20.52
CA LEU A 95 30.14 -6.26 20.68
C LEU A 95 31.21 -6.94 21.52
N ALA A 96 30.78 -7.51 22.64
CA ALA A 96 31.65 -8.24 23.56
C ALA A 96 31.24 -9.71 23.66
N THR A 97 32.20 -10.57 23.93
CA THR A 97 31.97 -11.96 24.36
C THR A 97 32.82 -12.20 25.59
N ASP A 98 32.22 -12.78 26.64
CA ASP A 98 32.87 -13.07 27.93
C ASP A 98 33.58 -11.85 28.59
N GLY A 99 33.10 -10.64 28.32
CA GLY A 99 33.63 -9.40 28.91
C GLY A 99 34.77 -8.73 28.12
N GLU A 100 35.25 -9.34 27.02
CA GLU A 100 36.19 -8.70 26.10
C GLU A 100 35.46 -8.15 24.87
N VAL A 101 35.76 -6.89 24.49
CA VAL A 101 35.21 -6.26 23.28
C VAL A 101 35.88 -6.88 22.05
N LEU A 102 35.16 -7.72 21.33
CA LEU A 102 35.61 -8.36 20.09
C LEU A 102 35.50 -7.44 18.88
N LEU A 103 34.52 -6.53 18.90
CA LEU A 103 34.29 -5.60 17.81
C LEU A 103 33.89 -4.24 18.39
N GLN A 104 34.77 -3.26 18.22
CA GLN A 104 34.50 -1.89 18.66
C GLN A 104 33.42 -1.26 17.80
N LYS A 105 32.62 -0.39 18.41
CA LYS A 105 31.61 0.41 17.73
C LYS A 105 32.19 1.11 16.50
N GLY A 106 31.46 1.05 15.38
CA GLY A 106 31.83 1.78 14.16
C GLY A 106 32.94 1.13 13.32
N MET A 107 33.42 -0.06 13.69
CA MET A 107 34.36 -0.83 12.85
C MET A 107 33.69 -1.36 11.58
N LEU A 108 32.40 -1.68 11.63
CA LEU A 108 31.61 -2.12 10.49
C LEU A 108 30.65 -1.02 10.07
N HIS A 109 30.69 -0.67 8.79
CA HIS A 109 29.62 0.06 8.13
C HIS A 109 28.66 -0.94 7.52
N LEU A 110 27.36 -0.72 7.71
CA LEU A 110 26.31 -1.51 7.10
C LEU A 110 25.42 -0.59 6.28
N PHE A 111 25.40 -0.83 4.98
CA PHE A 111 24.51 -0.16 4.04
C PHE A 111 23.36 -1.12 3.72
N ARG A 112 22.12 -0.63 3.81
CA ARG A 112 20.93 -1.35 3.38
C ARG A 112 20.22 -0.53 2.31
N ALA A 113 19.77 -1.16 1.24
CA ALA A 113 18.96 -0.54 0.21
C ALA A 113 17.77 -1.44 -0.12
N LYS A 114 16.55 -0.89 -0.07
CA LYS A 114 15.29 -1.62 -0.25
C LYS A 114 14.45 -1.01 -1.37
N LEU A 115 13.90 -1.84 -2.24
CA LEU A 115 12.91 -1.44 -3.24
C LEU A 115 11.75 -2.43 -3.33
N LEU A 116 10.61 -1.95 -3.81
CA LEU A 116 9.47 -2.81 -4.17
C LEU A 116 9.37 -2.93 -5.69
N TRP A 117 9.29 -4.16 -6.19
CA TRP A 117 9.13 -4.44 -7.61
C TRP A 117 8.48 -5.81 -7.82
N GLN A 118 7.49 -5.88 -8.71
CA GLN A 118 6.79 -7.13 -9.08
C GLN A 118 6.43 -8.00 -7.86
N ASP A 119 5.65 -7.43 -6.95
CA ASP A 119 5.13 -8.10 -5.75
C ASP A 119 6.19 -8.59 -4.75
N ALA A 120 7.42 -8.09 -4.88
CA ALA A 120 8.52 -8.43 -4.00
C ALA A 120 9.20 -7.20 -3.38
N CYS A 121 9.66 -7.36 -2.15
CA CYS A 121 10.62 -6.49 -1.50
C CYS A 121 12.03 -7.03 -1.72
N HIS A 122 12.85 -6.28 -2.44
CA HIS A 122 14.25 -6.59 -2.67
C HIS A 122 15.11 -5.75 -1.74
N GLU A 123 16.03 -6.40 -1.03
CA GLU A 123 16.97 -5.76 -0.13
C GLU A 123 18.40 -6.12 -0.53
N HIS A 124 19.25 -5.11 -0.64
CA HIS A 124 20.70 -5.24 -0.74
C HIS A 124 21.34 -4.77 0.56
N ILE A 125 22.19 -5.61 1.14
CA ILE A 125 22.97 -5.32 2.32
C ILE A 125 24.44 -5.38 1.93
N ARG A 126 25.20 -4.34 2.26
CA ARG A 126 26.64 -4.30 2.12
C ARG A 126 27.27 -4.06 3.48
N VAL A 127 28.17 -4.94 3.88
CA VAL A 127 28.91 -4.84 5.14
C VAL A 127 30.38 -4.63 4.83
N SER A 128 30.94 -3.54 5.34
CA SER A 128 32.33 -3.13 5.11
C SER A 128 33.10 -3.07 6.42
N ASN A 129 34.28 -3.70 6.47
CA ASN A 129 35.17 -3.62 7.64
C ASN A 129 36.13 -2.43 7.51
N HIS A 130 35.89 -1.38 8.29
CA HIS A 130 36.76 -0.21 8.43
C HIS A 130 37.77 -0.34 9.59
N GLY A 131 37.78 -1.49 10.26
CA GLY A 131 38.77 -1.86 11.26
C GLY A 131 40.15 -2.15 10.67
N ARG A 132 41.15 -2.26 11.56
CA ARG A 132 42.54 -2.58 11.20
C ARG A 132 42.86 -4.08 11.19
N GLU A 133 41.95 -4.90 11.71
CA GLU A 133 42.11 -6.34 11.88
C GLU A 133 40.99 -7.09 11.17
N ALA A 134 41.29 -8.32 10.75
CA ALA A 134 40.28 -9.20 10.19
C ALA A 134 39.31 -9.63 11.30
N THR A 135 38.02 -9.65 10.99
CA THR A 135 36.97 -9.98 11.97
C THR A 135 36.01 -11.03 11.44
N THR A 136 35.55 -11.90 12.32
CA THR A 136 34.48 -12.86 12.03
C THR A 136 33.18 -12.28 12.56
N VAL A 137 32.18 -12.15 11.69
CA VAL A 137 30.87 -11.58 12.04
C VAL A 137 29.76 -12.56 11.68
N ARG A 138 28.76 -12.65 12.55
CA ARG A 138 27.52 -13.37 12.32
C ARG A 138 26.43 -12.36 12.01
N LEU A 139 25.91 -12.40 10.80
CA LEU A 139 24.76 -11.60 10.38
C LEU A 139 23.52 -12.48 10.40
N GLU A 140 22.43 -12.01 11.02
CA GLU A 140 21.21 -12.79 11.14
C GLU A 140 20.00 -12.00 10.69
N PHE A 141 19.14 -12.65 9.90
CA PHE A 141 17.78 -12.24 9.64
C PHE A 141 16.83 -13.09 10.46
N VAL A 142 15.90 -12.45 11.17
CA VAL A 142 14.73 -13.10 11.77
C VAL A 142 13.50 -12.62 11.05
N PHE A 143 12.61 -13.53 10.66
CA PHE A 143 11.45 -13.19 9.86
C PHE A 143 10.22 -14.03 10.21
N ASP A 144 9.03 -13.46 10.04
CA ASP A 144 7.76 -14.17 10.18
C ASP A 144 6.66 -13.55 9.31
N GLY A 145 5.67 -14.36 8.91
CA GLY A 145 4.48 -13.96 8.17
C GLY A 145 3.21 -14.35 8.93
N ASP A 146 2.27 -13.41 9.07
CA ASP A 146 1.03 -13.60 9.83
C ASP A 146 -0.25 -13.57 8.98
N PHE A 147 -0.19 -13.01 7.77
CA PHE A 147 -1.31 -12.88 6.83
C PHE A 147 -2.52 -12.14 7.41
N ILE A 148 -2.26 -11.20 8.33
CA ILE A 148 -3.32 -10.38 8.91
C ILE A 148 -3.86 -9.40 7.86
N ASP A 149 -5.18 -9.31 7.76
CA ASP A 149 -5.87 -8.38 6.86
C ASP A 149 -5.70 -6.92 7.33
N LEU A 150 -5.60 -5.98 6.40
CA LEU A 150 -5.44 -4.56 6.69
C LEU A 150 -6.50 -4.01 7.67
N PHE A 151 -7.75 -4.49 7.58
CA PHE A 151 -8.81 -4.05 8.49
C PHE A 151 -8.59 -4.55 9.92
N GLU A 152 -8.00 -5.74 10.09
CA GLU A 152 -7.58 -6.24 11.40
C GLU A 152 -6.43 -5.39 11.97
N VAL A 153 -5.45 -5.00 11.14
CA VAL A 153 -4.37 -4.07 11.55
C VAL A 153 -4.92 -2.73 12.01
N ARG A 154 -6.02 -2.27 11.39
CA ARG A 154 -6.73 -1.05 11.76
C ARG A 154 -7.60 -1.20 13.02
N GLY A 155 -7.65 -2.38 13.63
CA GLY A 155 -8.34 -2.63 14.90
C GLY A 155 -9.70 -3.32 14.76
N MET A 156 -10.11 -3.75 13.57
CA MET A 156 -11.31 -4.57 13.41
C MET A 156 -11.07 -5.95 14.05
N LEU A 157 -11.97 -6.36 14.93
CA LEU A 157 -11.92 -7.71 15.51
C LEU A 157 -12.47 -8.72 14.51
N ARG A 158 -11.62 -9.62 14.05
CA ARG A 158 -12.00 -10.73 13.18
C ARG A 158 -12.17 -12.01 13.99
N GLN A 159 -13.27 -12.73 13.75
CA GLN A 159 -13.63 -13.90 14.56
C GLN A 159 -12.81 -15.14 14.24
N GLN A 160 -12.48 -15.35 12.95
CA GLN A 160 -11.77 -16.53 12.49
C GLN A 160 -10.82 -16.13 11.35
N ARG A 161 -9.67 -16.79 11.30
CA ARG A 161 -8.65 -16.61 10.26
C ARG A 161 -8.48 -17.91 9.47
N GLY A 162 -7.73 -17.84 8.37
CA GLY A 162 -7.24 -19.02 7.67
C GLY A 162 -6.14 -19.73 8.45
N ASP A 163 -5.52 -20.71 7.80
CA ASP A 163 -4.54 -21.60 8.42
C ASP A 163 -3.12 -21.29 7.94
N ARG A 164 -2.22 -21.00 8.89
CA ARG A 164 -0.77 -21.02 8.64
C ARG A 164 -0.33 -22.48 8.48
N LEU A 165 0.27 -22.79 7.33
CA LEU A 165 0.77 -24.13 7.03
C LEU A 165 2.24 -24.25 7.46
N PRO A 166 2.79 -25.49 7.60
CA PRO A 166 4.19 -25.69 7.93
C PRO A 166 5.12 -24.97 6.93
N PRO A 167 6.14 -24.24 7.39
CA PRO A 167 7.16 -23.64 6.53
C PRO A 167 7.91 -24.67 5.69
N GLU A 168 8.20 -24.30 4.44
CA GLU A 168 9.02 -25.10 3.53
C GLU A 168 10.43 -24.50 3.50
N VAL A 169 11.42 -25.21 4.04
CA VAL A 169 12.81 -24.73 4.15
C VAL A 169 13.66 -25.36 3.05
N GLY A 170 14.20 -24.53 2.18
CA GLY A 170 15.16 -24.90 1.14
C GLY A 170 16.61 -24.61 1.53
N ALA A 171 17.52 -24.69 0.56
CA ALA A 171 18.94 -24.39 0.80
C ALA A 171 19.24 -22.87 0.89
N ARG A 172 18.44 -22.04 0.24
CA ARG A 172 18.63 -20.58 0.16
C ARG A 172 17.34 -19.78 0.31
N GLU A 173 16.23 -20.45 0.58
CA GLU A 173 14.92 -19.82 0.66
C GLU A 173 14.02 -20.53 1.67
N VAL A 174 13.07 -19.78 2.24
CA VAL A 174 11.99 -20.29 3.08
C VAL A 174 10.66 -19.81 2.51
N VAL A 175 9.70 -20.72 2.43
CA VAL A 175 8.32 -20.41 2.05
C VAL A 175 7.44 -20.52 3.29
N LEU A 176 6.65 -19.47 3.57
CA LEU A 176 5.65 -19.43 4.62
C LEU A 176 4.26 -19.51 3.94
N PRO A 177 3.61 -20.68 3.88
CA PRO A 177 2.33 -20.82 3.21
C PRO A 177 1.16 -20.54 4.17
N TYR A 178 0.09 -19.95 3.63
CA TYR A 178 -1.14 -19.65 4.34
C TYR A 178 -2.36 -19.94 3.47
N ARG A 179 -3.31 -20.69 4.01
CA ARG A 179 -4.58 -20.97 3.36
C ARG A 179 -5.64 -20.04 3.92
N GLY A 180 -6.02 -19.02 3.15
CA GLY A 180 -7.07 -18.08 3.52
C GLY A 180 -8.45 -18.73 3.57
N ARG A 181 -9.37 -18.08 4.28
CA ARG A 181 -10.78 -18.49 4.36
C ARG A 181 -11.52 -18.34 3.04
N ASP A 182 -11.00 -17.51 2.14
CA ASP A 182 -11.43 -17.41 0.74
C ASP A 182 -10.97 -18.60 -0.12
N GLY A 183 -10.27 -19.58 0.46
CA GLY A 183 -9.76 -20.75 -0.23
C GLY A 183 -8.47 -20.51 -1.02
N LEU A 184 -7.95 -19.28 -1.02
CA LEU A 184 -6.72 -18.94 -1.73
C LEU A 184 -5.50 -19.35 -0.91
N LEU A 185 -4.53 -19.98 -1.59
CA LEU A 185 -3.21 -20.23 -1.03
C LEU A 185 -2.31 -19.01 -1.28
N ARG A 186 -1.84 -18.40 -0.20
CA ARG A 186 -0.89 -17.30 -0.19
C ARG A 186 0.46 -17.83 0.29
N ARG A 187 1.56 -17.31 -0.22
CA ARG A 187 2.91 -17.67 0.22
C ARG A 187 3.77 -16.43 0.35
N THR A 188 4.51 -16.36 1.45
CA THR A 188 5.63 -15.42 1.59
C THR A 188 6.92 -16.20 1.34
N ARG A 189 7.62 -15.88 0.26
CA ARG A 189 8.91 -16.50 -0.08
C ARG A 189 10.04 -15.57 0.30
N VAL A 190 10.89 -15.99 1.25
CA VAL A 190 12.09 -15.26 1.69
C VAL A 190 13.30 -15.96 1.11
N ALA A 191 13.97 -15.33 0.15
CA ALA A 191 15.12 -15.88 -0.56
C ALA A 191 16.38 -15.06 -0.31
N PHE A 192 17.52 -15.74 -0.22
CA PHE A 192 18.81 -15.15 0.11
C PHE A 192 19.87 -15.44 -0.97
N GLU A 193 20.69 -14.44 -1.25
CA GLU A 193 21.87 -14.58 -2.12
C GLU A 193 23.06 -13.81 -1.52
N PRO A 194 24.23 -14.44 -1.28
CA PRO A 194 24.52 -15.87 -1.40
C PRO A 194 23.67 -16.73 -0.45
N ALA A 195 23.78 -18.06 -0.55
CA ALA A 195 23.11 -18.96 0.39
C ALA A 195 23.64 -18.72 1.83
N PRO A 196 22.75 -18.70 2.84
CA PRO A 196 23.15 -18.53 4.23
C PRO A 196 23.96 -19.72 4.74
N SER A 197 24.77 -19.50 5.77
CA SER A 197 25.52 -20.57 6.46
C SER A 197 24.58 -21.55 7.16
N SER A 198 23.43 -21.07 7.65
CA SER A 198 22.33 -21.91 8.13
C SER A 198 20.98 -21.23 7.85
N LEU A 199 19.96 -22.04 7.56
CA LEU A 199 18.61 -21.57 7.27
C LEU A 199 17.60 -22.45 8.00
N ASP A 200 16.83 -21.81 8.88
CA ASP A 200 15.70 -22.39 9.60
C ASP A 200 14.39 -21.74 9.15
N ALA A 201 13.26 -22.23 9.65
CA ALA A 201 11.93 -21.76 9.27
C ALA A 201 11.65 -20.25 9.49
N ASN A 202 12.41 -19.58 10.36
CA ASN A 202 12.23 -18.16 10.69
C ASN A 202 13.56 -17.39 10.85
N ARG A 203 14.69 -18.01 10.47
CA ARG A 203 16.01 -17.45 10.71
C ARG A 203 16.99 -17.82 9.61
N ALA A 204 17.72 -16.85 9.09
CA ALA A 204 18.88 -17.05 8.23
C ALA A 204 20.12 -16.48 8.89
N SER A 205 21.21 -17.26 8.95
CA SER A 205 22.48 -16.84 9.55
C SER A 205 23.62 -16.91 8.54
N PHE A 206 24.45 -15.88 8.51
CA PHE A 206 25.64 -15.77 7.66
C PHE A 206 26.86 -15.57 8.56
N THR A 207 27.85 -16.46 8.45
CA THR A 207 29.14 -16.29 9.11
C THR A 207 30.15 -15.78 8.07
N LEU A 208 30.61 -14.55 8.24
CA LEU A 208 31.53 -13.90 7.30
C LEU A 208 32.88 -13.63 7.97
N GLN A 209 33.95 -13.90 7.23
CA GLN A 209 35.28 -13.39 7.55
C GLN A 209 35.50 -12.12 6.73
N LEU A 210 35.78 -11.00 7.39
CA LEU A 210 35.99 -9.70 6.76
C LEU A 210 37.40 -9.20 7.06
N ASP A 211 38.26 -9.18 6.05
CA ASP A 211 39.58 -8.55 6.12
C ASP A 211 39.47 -7.01 6.22
N PRO A 212 40.51 -6.31 6.71
CA PRO A 212 40.53 -4.84 6.74
C PRO A 212 40.27 -4.24 5.35
N GLY A 213 39.29 -3.35 5.25
CA GLY A 213 38.86 -2.72 4.00
C GLY A 213 38.03 -3.59 3.08
N ALA A 214 37.78 -4.87 3.41
CA ALA A 214 36.94 -5.75 2.62
C ALA A 214 35.46 -5.40 2.79
N GLU A 215 34.69 -5.65 1.74
CA GLU A 215 33.23 -5.56 1.75
C GLU A 215 32.59 -6.87 1.30
N HIS A 216 31.41 -7.14 1.83
CA HIS A 216 30.60 -8.29 1.47
C HIS A 216 29.17 -7.88 1.18
N HIS A 217 28.56 -8.49 0.17
CA HIS A 217 27.22 -8.17 -0.32
C HIS A 217 26.28 -9.34 -0.08
N LEU A 218 25.15 -9.06 0.56
CA LEU A 218 24.04 -9.98 0.77
C LEU A 218 22.79 -9.39 0.13
N TYR A 219 21.91 -10.26 -0.34
CA TYR A 219 20.63 -9.90 -0.90
C TYR A 219 19.54 -10.73 -0.24
N CYS A 220 18.43 -10.08 0.12
CA CYS A 220 17.23 -10.71 0.66
C CYS A 220 16.04 -10.28 -0.21
N THR A 221 15.31 -11.24 -0.77
CA THR A 221 14.10 -10.98 -1.56
C THR A 221 12.91 -11.62 -0.86
N VAL A 222 11.91 -10.81 -0.51
CA VAL A 222 10.64 -11.28 0.05
C VAL A 222 9.53 -11.11 -0.99
N SER A 223 9.04 -12.21 -1.57
CA SER A 223 7.97 -12.19 -2.58
C SER A 223 6.61 -12.55 -1.97
N CYS A 224 5.57 -11.84 -2.40
CA CYS A 224 4.17 -12.12 -2.07
C CYS A 224 3.53 -12.91 -3.21
N GLU A 225 3.19 -14.17 -2.98
CA GLU A 225 2.57 -15.03 -3.98
C GLU A 225 1.11 -15.31 -3.58
N SER A 226 0.16 -15.17 -4.51
CA SER A 226 -1.25 -15.48 -4.27
C SER A 226 -1.83 -16.32 -5.40
N GLY A 227 -2.61 -17.35 -5.04
CA GLY A 227 -3.30 -18.21 -5.98
C GLY A 227 -2.43 -19.29 -6.61
N GLY A 228 -2.91 -19.85 -7.72
CA GLY A 228 -2.22 -20.89 -8.50
C GLY A 228 -1.21 -20.34 -9.52
N ALA A 229 -0.87 -19.06 -9.44
CA ALA A 229 0.15 -18.47 -10.30
C ALA A 229 1.49 -19.20 -10.09
N ALA A 230 2.21 -19.47 -11.18
CA ALA A 230 3.55 -20.02 -11.08
C ALA A 230 4.43 -19.05 -10.25
N PRO A 231 5.39 -19.56 -9.46
CA PRO A 231 6.33 -18.69 -8.76
C PRO A 231 6.93 -17.70 -9.74
N ALA A 232 6.81 -16.40 -9.47
CA ALA A 232 7.46 -15.40 -10.30
C ALA A 232 8.97 -15.72 -10.33
N VAL A 233 9.58 -15.72 -11.51
CA VAL A 233 11.04 -15.85 -11.62
C VAL A 233 11.63 -14.69 -10.84
N GLN A 234 12.27 -14.98 -9.71
CA GLN A 234 12.83 -13.93 -8.87
C GLN A 234 13.95 -13.22 -9.64
N SER A 235 13.71 -11.94 -9.95
CA SER A 235 14.73 -11.08 -10.49
C SER A 235 15.80 -10.83 -9.43
N SER A 236 17.06 -10.75 -9.85
CA SER A 236 18.13 -10.30 -8.95
C SER A 236 17.87 -8.85 -8.54
N TYR A 237 18.40 -8.43 -7.40
CA TYR A 237 18.30 -7.04 -6.92
C TYR A 237 18.67 -6.01 -8.00
N GLN A 238 19.77 -6.26 -8.73
CA GLN A 238 20.24 -5.37 -9.79
C GLN A 238 19.29 -5.32 -10.99
N GLN A 239 18.61 -6.42 -11.30
CA GLN A 239 17.60 -6.44 -12.35
C GLN A 239 16.34 -5.71 -11.89
N ALA A 240 15.84 -5.99 -10.69
CA ALA A 240 14.69 -5.30 -10.10
C ALA A 240 14.90 -3.78 -10.05
N LEU A 241 16.09 -3.32 -9.62
CA LEU A 241 16.43 -1.89 -9.57
C LEU A 241 16.45 -1.25 -10.96
N ARG A 242 17.06 -1.91 -11.95
CA ARG A 242 17.11 -1.41 -13.33
C ARG A 242 15.72 -1.33 -13.94
N ASP A 243 14.91 -2.38 -13.79
CA ASP A 243 13.58 -2.47 -14.37
C ASP A 243 12.62 -1.48 -13.70
N ASN A 244 12.70 -1.34 -12.37
CA ASN A 244 11.95 -0.32 -11.61
C ASN A 244 12.29 1.11 -12.10
N ASN A 245 13.58 1.43 -12.18
CA ASN A 245 14.04 2.73 -12.66
C ASN A 245 13.62 2.99 -14.12
N ALA A 246 13.69 1.98 -14.98
CA ALA A 246 13.26 2.09 -16.37
C ALA A 246 11.74 2.35 -16.48
N ALA A 247 10.93 1.62 -15.72
CA ALA A 247 9.48 1.80 -15.71
C ALA A 247 9.06 3.17 -15.18
N ARG A 248 9.72 3.66 -14.11
CA ARG A 248 9.50 5.01 -13.59
C ARG A 248 9.88 6.08 -14.61
N LYS A 249 11.03 5.93 -15.26
CA LYS A 249 11.48 6.86 -16.30
C LYS A 249 10.48 6.88 -17.47
N ALA A 250 9.97 5.71 -17.88
CA ALA A 250 8.96 5.62 -18.93
C ALA A 250 7.62 6.29 -18.55
N LEU A 251 7.22 6.18 -17.29
CA LEU A 251 6.02 6.85 -16.76
C LEU A 251 6.19 8.37 -16.73
N VAL A 252 7.37 8.87 -16.33
CA VAL A 252 7.67 10.31 -16.29
C VAL A 252 7.86 10.91 -17.69
N ALA A 253 8.49 10.19 -18.61
CA ALA A 253 8.83 10.69 -19.95
C ALA A 253 7.60 11.00 -20.83
N GLN A 254 6.43 10.47 -20.51
CA GLN A 254 5.20 10.67 -21.28
C GLN A 254 4.41 11.93 -20.89
N ARG A 255 4.93 12.70 -19.93
CA ARG A 255 4.21 13.79 -19.25
C ARG A 255 4.67 15.15 -19.71
N CYS A 256 3.81 16.16 -19.54
CA CYS A 256 4.22 17.55 -19.65
C CYS A 256 5.29 17.86 -18.57
N ALA A 257 6.43 18.42 -18.98
CA ALA A 257 7.45 18.90 -18.05
C ALA A 257 7.19 20.38 -17.71
N VAL A 258 7.28 20.71 -16.42
CA VAL A 258 7.16 22.09 -15.92
C VAL A 258 8.44 22.46 -15.23
N GLU A 259 9.06 23.55 -15.67
CA GLU A 259 10.25 24.12 -15.05
C GLU A 259 9.99 25.58 -14.70
N THR A 260 10.50 26.01 -13.56
CA THR A 260 10.42 27.39 -13.09
C THR A 260 11.82 27.94 -12.81
N SER A 261 11.94 29.26 -12.74
CA SER A 261 13.18 29.93 -12.32
C SER A 261 13.48 29.80 -10.82
N ASN A 262 12.57 29.21 -10.04
CA ASN A 262 12.75 29.00 -8.61
C ASN A 262 13.09 27.52 -8.32
N PRO A 263 14.31 27.20 -7.86
CA PRO A 263 14.71 25.81 -7.61
C PRO A 263 13.87 25.13 -6.51
N LEU A 264 13.35 25.87 -5.53
CA LEU A 264 12.49 25.29 -4.49
C LEU A 264 11.13 24.86 -5.03
N VAL A 265 10.60 25.59 -6.03
CA VAL A 265 9.35 25.22 -6.69
C VAL A 265 9.57 23.98 -7.56
N ASN A 266 10.69 23.89 -8.25
CA ASN A 266 11.04 22.69 -9.03
C ASN A 266 11.15 21.45 -8.12
N LEU A 267 11.81 21.57 -6.97
CA LEU A 267 11.87 20.48 -5.97
C LEU A 267 10.47 20.03 -5.50
N TRP A 268 9.53 20.96 -5.31
CA TRP A 268 8.17 20.63 -4.93
C TRP A 268 7.41 19.93 -6.06
N LEU A 269 7.56 20.40 -7.30
CA LEU A 269 6.97 19.77 -8.48
C LEU A 269 7.52 18.35 -8.68
N ASP A 270 8.84 18.17 -8.61
CA ASP A 270 9.51 16.88 -8.76
C ASP A 270 9.05 15.88 -7.69
N ARG A 271 8.95 16.32 -6.43
CA ARG A 271 8.40 15.50 -5.34
C ARG A 271 6.95 15.09 -5.62
N SER A 272 6.10 16.03 -6.00
CA SER A 272 4.67 15.77 -6.29
C SER A 272 4.51 14.76 -7.43
N MET A 273 5.36 14.85 -8.45
CA MET A 273 5.37 13.92 -9.58
C MET A 273 5.85 12.53 -9.18
N SER A 274 6.89 12.45 -8.33
CA SER A 274 7.38 11.20 -7.77
C SER A 274 6.38 10.52 -6.84
N ASP A 275 5.64 11.28 -6.03
CA ASP A 275 4.57 10.80 -5.15
C ASP A 275 3.41 10.22 -5.98
N LEU A 276 2.93 10.95 -6.98
CA LEU A 276 1.86 10.46 -7.86
C LEU A 276 2.30 9.23 -8.65
N ALA A 277 3.55 9.19 -9.14
CA ALA A 277 4.11 8.03 -9.81
C ALA A 277 4.18 6.80 -8.89
N MET A 278 4.52 6.97 -7.61
CA MET A 278 4.50 5.89 -6.61
C MET A 278 3.07 5.40 -6.34
N LEU A 279 2.10 6.32 -6.24
CA LEU A 279 0.70 5.98 -5.97
C LEU A 279 -0.02 5.37 -7.17
N THR A 280 0.47 5.58 -8.39
CA THR A 280 -0.13 5.04 -9.62
C THR A 280 0.19 3.55 -9.79
N THR A 281 -0.86 2.74 -9.94
CA THR A 281 -0.79 1.31 -10.27
C THR A 281 -1.23 1.11 -11.72
N VAL A 282 -0.52 0.28 -12.49
CA VAL A 282 -0.92 -0.06 -13.88
C VAL A 282 -1.87 -1.25 -13.84
N LEU A 283 -3.17 -0.97 -13.91
CA LEU A 283 -4.23 -1.99 -13.97
C LEU A 283 -4.43 -2.46 -15.42
N PRO A 284 -5.15 -3.57 -15.66
CA PRO A 284 -5.53 -4.00 -17.02
C PRO A 284 -6.29 -2.93 -17.81
N THR A 285 -6.98 -2.01 -17.13
CA THR A 285 -7.71 -0.88 -17.72
C THR A 285 -6.84 0.35 -17.99
N GLY A 286 -5.59 0.35 -17.53
CA GLY A 286 -4.65 1.47 -17.62
C GLY A 286 -4.15 1.95 -16.25
N PRO A 287 -3.38 3.04 -16.21
CA PRO A 287 -2.89 3.62 -14.96
C PRO A 287 -4.05 4.13 -14.09
N TYR A 288 -4.01 3.82 -12.79
CA TYR A 288 -4.98 4.29 -11.80
C TYR A 288 -4.25 4.76 -10.54
N PRO A 289 -4.50 5.98 -10.04
CA PRO A 289 -3.88 6.46 -8.81
C PRO A 289 -4.61 5.85 -7.60
N PHE A 290 -3.88 5.17 -6.73
CA PHE A 290 -4.42 4.71 -5.45
C PHE A 290 -4.46 5.89 -4.46
N ALA A 291 -5.46 5.90 -3.58
CA ALA A 291 -5.75 7.07 -2.74
C ALA A 291 -4.64 7.41 -1.74
N GLY A 292 -3.92 6.41 -1.22
CA GLY A 292 -2.75 6.67 -0.40
C GLY A 292 -2.27 5.48 0.41
N VAL A 293 -1.00 5.51 0.80
CA VAL A 293 -0.42 4.50 1.70
C VAL A 293 -0.41 5.01 3.14
N PRO A 294 -0.48 4.10 4.13
CA PRO A 294 -0.66 2.65 3.98
C PRO A 294 -2.13 2.18 3.91
N TRP A 295 -3.09 2.93 4.45
CA TRP A 295 -4.44 2.42 4.72
C TRP A 295 -5.41 2.46 3.54
N TYR A 296 -5.08 3.23 2.51
CA TYR A 296 -5.96 3.52 1.37
C TYR A 296 -5.30 3.12 0.05
N SER A 297 -4.40 2.13 0.10
CA SER A 297 -3.61 1.66 -1.05
C SER A 297 -4.44 0.77 -1.96
N THR A 298 -5.55 1.32 -2.44
CA THR A 298 -6.45 0.69 -3.40
C THR A 298 -7.15 1.74 -4.28
N THR A 299 -8.02 1.29 -5.18
CA THR A 299 -8.83 2.16 -6.04
C THR A 299 -10.00 2.77 -5.25
N PHE A 300 -10.05 4.11 -5.25
CA PHE A 300 -11.18 4.91 -4.81
C PHE A 300 -11.74 5.71 -5.99
N GLY A 301 -13.07 5.75 -6.13
CA GLY A 301 -13.72 6.39 -7.28
C GLY A 301 -13.48 7.89 -7.31
N ARG A 302 -13.93 8.60 -6.27
CA ARG A 302 -13.77 10.04 -6.14
C ARG A 302 -12.30 10.46 -6.21
N ASP A 303 -11.44 9.85 -5.38
CA ASP A 303 -10.03 10.20 -5.29
C ASP A 303 -9.33 10.00 -6.65
N GLY A 304 -9.65 8.90 -7.34
CA GLY A 304 -9.18 8.66 -8.69
C GLY A 304 -9.63 9.72 -9.69
N ILE A 305 -10.91 10.11 -9.62
CA ILE A 305 -11.48 11.12 -10.51
C ILE A 305 -10.88 12.50 -10.27
N LEU A 306 -10.82 12.97 -9.02
CA LEU A 306 -10.28 14.29 -8.67
C LEU A 306 -8.80 14.37 -9.04
N THR A 307 -8.00 13.34 -8.71
CA THR A 307 -6.60 13.27 -9.13
C THR A 307 -6.47 13.34 -10.65
N ALA A 308 -7.31 12.61 -11.38
CA ALA A 308 -7.31 12.63 -12.83
C ALA A 308 -7.72 13.99 -13.43
N LEU A 309 -8.68 14.69 -12.82
CA LEU A 309 -9.10 16.04 -13.23
C LEU A 309 -7.97 17.05 -13.04
N GLU A 310 -7.36 17.07 -11.85
CA GLU A 310 -6.26 17.99 -11.51
C GLU A 310 -5.01 17.72 -12.36
N TYR A 311 -4.79 16.46 -12.75
CA TYR A 311 -3.63 16.02 -13.51
C TYR A 311 -3.85 15.98 -15.03
N LEU A 312 -5.08 16.19 -15.51
CA LEU A 312 -5.49 16.01 -16.90
C LEU A 312 -4.64 16.81 -17.90
N TRP A 313 -4.21 18.01 -17.49
CA TRP A 313 -3.40 18.87 -18.35
C TRP A 313 -1.95 18.36 -18.49
N VAL A 314 -1.44 17.62 -17.50
CA VAL A 314 -0.08 17.05 -17.48
C VAL A 314 -0.03 15.71 -18.22
N ASP A 315 -0.96 14.80 -17.93
CA ASP A 315 -1.01 13.45 -18.48
C ASP A 315 -2.46 12.94 -18.58
N PRO A 316 -3.08 12.99 -19.78
CA PRO A 316 -4.44 12.51 -19.98
C PRO A 316 -4.58 10.99 -19.90
N SER A 317 -3.48 10.22 -19.94
CA SER A 317 -3.56 8.76 -19.87
C SER A 317 -4.09 8.27 -18.52
N LEU A 318 -3.83 9.03 -17.44
CA LEU A 318 -4.36 8.75 -16.10
C LEU A 318 -5.88 8.86 -16.09
N ALA A 319 -6.45 9.92 -16.66
CA ALA A 319 -7.90 10.10 -16.79
C ALA A 319 -8.55 8.99 -17.61
N ARG A 320 -7.92 8.57 -18.72
CA ARG A 320 -8.39 7.44 -19.52
C ARG A 320 -8.43 6.14 -18.71
N GLY A 321 -7.38 5.86 -17.93
CA GLY A 321 -7.29 4.67 -17.07
C GLY A 321 -8.33 4.67 -15.95
N VAL A 322 -8.55 5.82 -15.29
CA VAL A 322 -9.59 6.01 -14.27
C VAL A 322 -10.98 5.79 -14.86
N LEU A 323 -11.32 6.44 -15.98
CA LEU A 323 -12.60 6.26 -16.66
C LEU A 323 -12.83 4.80 -17.07
N ALA A 324 -11.81 4.14 -17.61
CA ALA A 324 -11.91 2.74 -18.02
C ALA A 324 -12.16 1.80 -16.84
N PHE A 325 -11.44 1.98 -15.73
CA PHE A 325 -11.63 1.18 -14.52
C PHE A 325 -13.03 1.37 -13.93
N LEU A 326 -13.47 2.62 -13.77
CA LEU A 326 -14.77 2.93 -13.18
C LEU A 326 -15.94 2.49 -14.08
N ALA A 327 -15.80 2.60 -15.41
CA ALA A 327 -16.78 2.04 -16.34
C ALA A 327 -16.85 0.51 -16.27
N ALA A 328 -15.71 -0.18 -16.12
CA ALA A 328 -15.66 -1.64 -16.00
C ALA A 328 -16.25 -2.15 -14.68
N THR A 329 -16.30 -1.30 -13.65
CA THR A 329 -16.73 -1.66 -12.29
C THR A 329 -18.01 -0.98 -11.83
N GLN A 330 -18.64 -0.16 -12.69
CA GLN A 330 -19.93 0.49 -12.44
C GLN A 330 -21.00 -0.54 -12.02
N ALA A 331 -21.82 -0.18 -11.03
CA ALA A 331 -22.91 -1.02 -10.56
C ALA A 331 -23.96 -1.24 -11.66
N ARG A 332 -24.41 -2.48 -11.82
CA ARG A 332 -25.44 -2.88 -12.81
C ARG A 332 -26.71 -3.41 -12.17
N GLU A 333 -26.67 -3.68 -10.88
CA GLU A 333 -27.74 -4.30 -10.11
C GLU A 333 -27.88 -3.61 -8.76
N HIS A 334 -29.04 -3.82 -8.13
CA HIS A 334 -29.26 -3.38 -6.76
C HIS A 334 -28.64 -4.39 -5.80
N ASP A 335 -27.79 -3.91 -4.91
CA ASP A 335 -27.25 -4.71 -3.80
C ASP A 335 -27.09 -3.82 -2.55
N PRO A 336 -28.07 -3.86 -1.62
CA PRO A 336 -28.04 -3.07 -0.39
C PRO A 336 -26.80 -3.30 0.46
N SER A 337 -26.19 -4.50 0.43
CA SER A 337 -25.02 -4.83 1.26
C SER A 337 -23.78 -4.02 0.87
N ARG A 338 -23.74 -3.52 -0.37
CA ARG A 338 -22.63 -2.75 -0.93
C ARG A 338 -23.04 -1.33 -1.35
N ASP A 339 -24.24 -0.88 -0.96
CA ASP A 339 -24.84 0.39 -1.41
C ASP A 339 -24.92 0.53 -2.94
N ALA A 340 -25.04 -0.60 -3.66
CA ALA A 340 -25.05 -0.63 -5.11
C ALA A 340 -26.45 -0.35 -5.67
N GLU A 341 -26.51 0.58 -6.63
CA GLU A 341 -27.69 0.86 -7.45
C GLU A 341 -27.23 0.95 -8.92
N PRO A 342 -28.03 0.51 -9.91
CA PRO A 342 -27.66 0.58 -11.32
C PRO A 342 -27.21 1.99 -11.72
N GLY A 343 -26.00 2.08 -12.28
CA GLY A 343 -25.39 3.33 -12.71
C GLY A 343 -24.43 3.97 -11.71
N LYS A 344 -24.42 3.56 -10.43
CA LYS A 344 -23.45 4.10 -9.46
C LYS A 344 -22.02 3.74 -9.81
N ILE A 345 -21.15 4.72 -9.63
CA ILE A 345 -19.70 4.55 -9.63
C ILE A 345 -19.24 4.17 -8.22
N LEU A 346 -18.22 3.32 -8.11
CA LEU A 346 -17.75 2.81 -6.82
C LEU A 346 -17.18 3.93 -5.94
N HIS A 347 -17.32 3.74 -4.63
CA HIS A 347 -16.57 4.45 -3.60
C HIS A 347 -15.15 3.88 -3.52
N GLU A 348 -15.04 2.57 -3.24
CA GLU A 348 -13.77 1.85 -3.20
C GLU A 348 -13.94 0.39 -3.66
N ALA A 349 -12.84 -0.24 -4.07
CA ALA A 349 -12.79 -1.68 -4.35
C ALA A 349 -11.50 -2.28 -3.79
N ARG A 350 -11.59 -3.44 -3.14
CA ARG A 350 -10.49 -4.12 -2.46
C ARG A 350 -10.48 -5.61 -2.77
N GLN A 351 -9.31 -6.22 -2.66
CA GLN A 351 -9.09 -7.65 -2.98
C GLN A 351 -8.61 -8.46 -1.76
N SER A 352 -8.78 -7.91 -0.55
CA SER A 352 -8.36 -8.51 0.71
C SER A 352 -9.13 -9.81 1.00
N GLU A 353 -8.60 -10.64 1.91
CA GLU A 353 -9.29 -11.87 2.31
C GLU A 353 -10.68 -11.57 2.93
N MET A 354 -10.78 -10.53 3.77
CA MET A 354 -12.05 -10.11 4.36
C MET A 354 -13.04 -9.61 3.31
N ALA A 355 -12.56 -8.95 2.25
CA ALA A 355 -13.41 -8.53 1.13
C ALA A 355 -13.91 -9.74 0.31
N ASN A 356 -13.03 -10.71 0.03
CA ASN A 356 -13.38 -11.92 -0.73
C ASN A 356 -14.37 -12.82 0.00
N THR A 357 -14.26 -12.90 1.33
CA THR A 357 -15.17 -13.66 2.21
C THR A 357 -16.43 -12.90 2.57
N ARG A 358 -16.57 -11.63 2.13
CA ARG A 358 -17.68 -10.72 2.45
C ARG A 358 -17.84 -10.45 3.95
N GLU A 359 -16.75 -10.53 4.72
CA GLU A 359 -16.69 -10.05 6.10
C GLU A 359 -16.77 -8.50 6.16
N ILE A 360 -16.44 -7.84 5.04
CA ILE A 360 -16.57 -6.39 4.81
C ILE A 360 -17.18 -6.12 3.43
N PRO A 361 -17.89 -5.00 3.23
CA PRO A 361 -18.56 -4.69 1.96
C PRO A 361 -17.60 -4.17 0.87
N PHE A 362 -16.33 -3.96 1.20
CA PHE A 362 -15.36 -3.21 0.39
C PHE A 362 -14.77 -3.97 -0.81
N GLY A 363 -15.26 -5.16 -1.13
CA GLY A 363 -14.89 -5.84 -2.38
C GLY A 363 -15.20 -4.98 -3.62
N ARG A 364 -16.42 -4.42 -3.65
CA ARG A 364 -16.85 -3.32 -4.52
C ARG A 364 -17.94 -2.55 -3.80
N TYR A 365 -17.58 -1.45 -3.17
CA TYR A 365 -18.50 -0.66 -2.36
C TYR A 365 -18.90 0.62 -3.10
N TYR A 366 -20.19 0.98 -3.04
CA TYR A 366 -20.79 2.07 -3.81
C TYR A 366 -21.44 3.14 -2.92
N GLY A 367 -21.07 3.19 -1.63
CA GLY A 367 -21.49 4.21 -0.68
C GLY A 367 -20.82 5.56 -0.91
N THR A 368 -21.03 6.12 -2.11
CA THR A 368 -20.58 7.44 -2.55
C THR A 368 -21.74 8.12 -3.27
N VAL A 369 -21.94 9.40 -2.99
CA VAL A 369 -22.91 10.24 -3.70
C VAL A 369 -22.25 11.09 -4.80
N ASP A 370 -20.96 11.38 -4.63
CA ASP A 370 -20.18 12.30 -5.46
C ASP A 370 -19.51 11.63 -6.67
N ALA A 371 -19.12 10.36 -6.59
CA ALA A 371 -18.35 9.70 -7.66
C ALA A 371 -19.11 9.57 -8.99
N THR A 372 -20.43 9.34 -8.94
CA THR A 372 -21.26 9.18 -10.16
C THR A 372 -21.35 10.47 -10.99
N PRO A 373 -21.73 11.64 -10.43
CA PRO A 373 -21.69 12.89 -11.19
C PRO A 373 -20.24 13.28 -11.56
N LEU A 374 -19.27 13.10 -10.67
CA LEU A 374 -17.86 13.40 -10.99
C LEU A 374 -17.31 12.56 -12.15
N PHE A 375 -17.77 11.32 -12.33
CA PHE A 375 -17.40 10.48 -13.48
C PHE A 375 -17.82 11.12 -14.82
N LEU A 376 -18.99 11.76 -14.85
CA LEU A 376 -19.48 12.50 -16.02
C LEU A 376 -18.62 13.76 -16.26
N VAL A 377 -18.29 14.49 -15.20
CA VAL A 377 -17.41 15.67 -15.27
C VAL A 377 -16.04 15.29 -15.85
N LEU A 378 -15.43 14.20 -15.37
CA LEU A 378 -14.15 13.71 -15.90
C LEU A 378 -14.27 13.27 -17.35
N ALA A 379 -15.33 12.56 -17.75
CA ALA A 379 -15.54 12.15 -19.13
C ALA A 379 -15.64 13.35 -20.08
N ALA A 380 -16.36 14.41 -19.66
CA ALA A 380 -16.48 15.65 -20.41
C ALA A 380 -15.15 16.40 -20.51
N ALA A 381 -14.45 16.57 -19.38
CA ALA A 381 -13.14 17.24 -19.36
C ALA A 381 -12.10 16.47 -20.20
N TYR A 382 -12.10 15.15 -20.12
CA TYR A 382 -11.25 14.28 -20.93
C TYR A 382 -11.52 14.44 -22.42
N PHE A 383 -12.80 14.48 -22.83
CA PHE A 383 -13.17 14.74 -24.22
C PHE A 383 -12.65 16.09 -24.69
N GLN A 384 -12.87 17.15 -23.91
CA GLN A 384 -12.41 18.50 -24.25
C GLN A 384 -10.89 18.57 -24.40
N ARG A 385 -10.15 17.81 -23.59
CA ARG A 385 -8.68 17.78 -23.64
C ARG A 385 -8.13 16.97 -24.82
N THR A 386 -8.74 15.83 -25.15
CA THR A 386 -8.12 14.81 -26.01
C THR A 386 -8.83 14.58 -27.34
N ALA A 387 -10.12 14.90 -27.42
CA ALA A 387 -11.01 14.49 -28.49
C ALA A 387 -11.00 12.97 -28.79
N ASP A 388 -10.59 12.12 -27.83
CA ASP A 388 -10.58 10.65 -27.96
C ASP A 388 -12.01 10.10 -27.95
N THR A 389 -12.64 10.23 -29.12
CA THR A 389 -14.05 9.90 -29.34
C THR A 389 -14.25 8.40 -29.34
N ASP A 390 -13.26 7.62 -29.80
CA ASP A 390 -13.37 6.17 -29.89
C ASP A 390 -13.39 5.52 -28.50
N PHE A 391 -12.53 5.99 -27.58
CA PHE A 391 -12.60 5.55 -26.19
C PHE A 391 -13.95 5.90 -25.53
N LEU A 392 -14.42 7.14 -25.68
CA LEU A 392 -15.67 7.57 -25.06
C LEU A 392 -16.90 6.86 -25.63
N ARG A 393 -16.91 6.54 -26.93
CA ARG A 393 -17.94 5.65 -27.50
C ARG A 393 -17.94 4.27 -26.83
N GLY A 394 -16.77 3.75 -26.50
CA GLY A 394 -16.61 2.48 -25.78
C GLY A 394 -17.27 2.48 -24.40
N ILE A 395 -17.16 3.60 -23.65
CA ILE A 395 -17.79 3.75 -22.33
C ILE A 395 -19.12 4.51 -22.35
N TRP A 396 -19.67 4.83 -23.52
CA TRP A 396 -20.92 5.58 -23.65
C TRP A 396 -22.12 4.93 -22.94
N PRO A 397 -22.30 3.59 -22.97
CA PRO A 397 -23.35 2.96 -22.18
C PRO A 397 -23.22 3.21 -20.67
N ASN A 398 -21.99 3.33 -20.16
CA ASN A 398 -21.74 3.63 -18.75
C ASN A 398 -22.06 5.08 -18.40
N ILE A 399 -21.77 6.02 -19.31
CA ILE A 399 -22.15 7.44 -19.19
C ILE A 399 -23.67 7.58 -19.11
N LEU A 400 -24.40 6.90 -20.00
CA LEU A 400 -25.87 6.90 -19.97
C LEU A 400 -26.44 6.30 -18.68
N LEU A 401 -25.83 5.22 -18.17
CA LEU A 401 -26.25 4.63 -16.89
C LEU A 401 -25.99 5.57 -15.69
N ALA A 402 -24.88 6.32 -15.71
CA ALA A 402 -24.59 7.30 -14.65
C ALA A 402 -25.60 8.46 -14.67
N LEU A 403 -25.96 8.98 -15.85
CA LEU A 403 -27.03 9.97 -16.01
C LEU A 403 -28.39 9.41 -15.52
N GLN A 404 -28.72 8.19 -15.93
CA GLN A 404 -29.95 7.53 -15.50
C GLN A 404 -29.99 7.39 -13.98
N TRP A 405 -28.87 7.05 -13.33
CA TRP A 405 -28.82 6.95 -11.87
C TRP A 405 -29.17 8.29 -11.21
N ILE A 406 -28.63 9.42 -11.70
CA ILE A 406 -28.94 10.75 -11.17
C ILE A 406 -30.45 11.01 -11.26
N ASP A 407 -31.06 10.75 -12.41
CA ASP A 407 -32.49 11.03 -12.66
C ASP A 407 -33.45 10.10 -11.91
N THR A 408 -33.02 8.89 -11.53
CA THR A 408 -33.93 7.84 -11.03
C THR A 408 -33.69 7.43 -9.58
N HIS A 409 -32.43 7.42 -9.15
CA HIS A 409 -32.01 6.92 -7.84
C HIS A 409 -31.36 8.02 -7.00
N GLY A 410 -30.78 9.04 -7.64
CA GLY A 410 -30.10 10.16 -7.00
C GLY A 410 -31.05 11.07 -6.23
N ASP A 411 -32.30 11.21 -6.66
CA ASP A 411 -33.33 12.07 -6.05
C ASP A 411 -34.55 11.22 -5.61
N PRO A 412 -34.48 10.56 -4.44
CA PRO A 412 -35.52 9.62 -4.01
C PRO A 412 -36.83 10.31 -3.60
N ASP A 413 -36.81 11.58 -3.20
CA ASP A 413 -38.00 12.33 -2.77
C ASP A 413 -38.54 13.31 -3.84
N GLN A 414 -37.82 13.44 -4.97
CA GLN A 414 -38.18 14.23 -6.14
C GLN A 414 -38.21 15.74 -5.89
N ASP A 415 -37.37 16.22 -4.98
CA ASP A 415 -37.23 17.65 -4.67
C ASP A 415 -36.22 18.38 -5.56
N GLY A 416 -35.51 17.64 -6.41
CA GLY A 416 -34.53 18.13 -7.37
C GLY A 416 -33.09 18.08 -6.88
N PHE A 417 -32.82 17.56 -5.68
CA PHE A 417 -31.47 17.41 -5.14
C PHE A 417 -31.00 15.97 -5.17
N VAL A 418 -29.71 15.78 -5.46
CA VAL A 418 -29.06 14.46 -5.34
C VAL A 418 -28.71 14.20 -3.88
N GLU A 419 -29.22 13.09 -3.35
CA GLU A 419 -29.14 12.72 -1.94
C GLU A 419 -28.45 11.38 -1.72
N TYR A 420 -28.11 11.09 -0.46
CA TYR A 420 -27.73 9.74 -0.04
C TYR A 420 -28.41 9.31 1.25
N ALA A 421 -28.59 8.00 1.34
CA ALA A 421 -28.93 7.28 2.56
C ALA A 421 -28.28 5.89 2.49
N ARG A 422 -27.58 5.48 3.56
CA ARG A 422 -27.01 4.14 3.63
C ARG A 422 -28.09 3.06 3.51
N ARG A 423 -27.83 2.01 2.74
CA ARG A 423 -28.74 0.88 2.51
C ARG A 423 -28.48 -0.30 3.44
N SER A 424 -27.32 -0.34 4.11
CA SER A 424 -26.99 -1.35 5.13
C SER A 424 -26.50 -0.71 6.44
N ALA A 425 -26.62 -1.46 7.54
CA ALA A 425 -26.12 -1.02 8.84
C ALA A 425 -24.57 -0.95 8.90
N GLU A 426 -23.91 -1.72 8.03
CA GLU A 426 -22.46 -1.85 7.91
C GLU A 426 -21.85 -0.86 6.91
N GLY A 427 -22.69 -0.18 6.12
CA GLY A 427 -22.27 0.86 5.18
C GLY A 427 -21.93 2.19 5.84
N LEU A 428 -21.22 3.03 5.08
CA LEU A 428 -20.85 4.39 5.47
C LEU A 428 -22.11 5.23 5.71
N VAL A 429 -22.14 5.91 6.86
CA VAL A 429 -23.22 6.84 7.21
C VAL A 429 -23.18 8.07 6.32
N GLN A 430 -21.99 8.65 6.13
CA GLN A 430 -21.76 9.79 5.28
C GLN A 430 -21.13 9.31 3.98
N GLN A 431 -21.71 9.68 2.83
CA GLN A 431 -21.29 9.18 1.52
C GLN A 431 -20.68 10.27 0.61
N GLY A 432 -20.39 11.46 1.16
CA GLY A 432 -19.68 12.53 0.46
C GLY A 432 -18.17 12.54 0.74
N TRP A 433 -17.50 13.64 0.36
CA TRP A 433 -16.06 13.88 0.62
C TRP A 433 -15.66 13.69 2.09
N LYS A 434 -16.54 14.07 3.03
CA LYS A 434 -16.33 13.86 4.46
C LYS A 434 -17.10 12.61 4.90
N ASP A 435 -16.55 11.43 4.65
CA ASP A 435 -17.21 10.13 4.92
C ASP A 435 -17.14 9.67 6.40
N SER A 436 -16.49 10.44 7.26
CA SER A 436 -16.48 10.19 8.71
C SER A 436 -17.89 10.33 9.30
N HIS A 437 -18.24 9.44 10.21
CA HIS A 437 -19.60 9.33 10.73
C HIS A 437 -20.12 10.59 11.45
N ASP A 438 -19.24 11.47 11.91
CA ASP A 438 -19.47 12.69 12.68
C ASP A 438 -19.25 13.99 11.86
N SER A 439 -19.09 13.88 10.53
CA SER A 439 -18.66 15.00 9.70
C SER A 439 -19.78 15.96 9.26
N ILE A 440 -21.03 15.51 9.24
CA ILE A 440 -22.18 16.28 8.77
C ILE A 440 -23.14 16.52 9.93
N PHE A 441 -23.22 17.77 10.38
CA PHE A 441 -24.02 18.20 11.52
C PHE A 441 -24.57 19.61 11.30
N HIS A 442 -25.66 19.93 12.00
CA HIS A 442 -26.27 21.25 11.99
C HIS A 442 -25.48 22.23 12.86
N ALA A 443 -25.72 23.54 12.74
CA ALA A 443 -25.03 24.57 13.51
C ALA A 443 -25.09 24.40 15.05
N ASP A 444 -26.09 23.65 15.54
CA ASP A 444 -26.26 23.31 16.96
C ASP A 444 -25.50 22.04 17.40
N GLY A 445 -24.71 21.43 16.51
CA GLY A 445 -23.93 20.22 16.76
C GLY A 445 -24.70 18.91 16.64
N ARG A 446 -26.00 18.93 16.34
CA ARG A 446 -26.75 17.70 16.08
C ARG A 446 -26.36 17.10 14.73
N MET A 447 -26.14 15.80 14.70
CA MET A 447 -25.88 15.04 13.48
C MET A 447 -27.04 15.16 12.49
N ALA A 448 -26.72 15.36 11.21
CA ALA A 448 -27.71 15.33 10.14
C ALA A 448 -28.29 13.91 9.98
N GLN A 449 -29.57 13.81 9.63
CA GLN A 449 -30.25 12.54 9.39
C GLN A 449 -30.50 12.35 7.90
N ALA A 450 -30.33 11.12 7.42
CA ALA A 450 -30.61 10.76 6.04
C ALA A 450 -32.11 10.87 5.70
N PRO A 451 -32.46 11.16 4.42
CA PRO A 451 -31.54 11.44 3.32
C PRO A 451 -30.84 12.80 3.45
N ILE A 452 -29.62 12.91 2.92
CA ILE A 452 -28.82 14.15 2.98
C ILE A 452 -28.44 14.58 1.57
N ALA A 453 -28.81 15.81 1.21
CA ALA A 453 -28.28 16.53 0.05
C ALA A 453 -27.06 17.39 0.44
N LEU A 454 -25.91 17.12 -0.17
CA LEU A 454 -24.68 17.92 0.03
C LEU A 454 -24.58 19.03 -1.02
N CYS A 455 -24.28 20.24 -0.58
CA CYS A 455 -24.20 21.41 -1.46
C CYS A 455 -23.12 21.24 -2.55
N GLU A 456 -21.99 20.62 -2.21
CA GLU A 456 -20.90 20.39 -3.16
C GLU A 456 -21.30 19.44 -4.30
N VAL A 457 -22.16 18.45 -4.03
CA VAL A 457 -22.60 17.45 -5.01
C VAL A 457 -23.51 18.09 -6.06
N GLN A 458 -24.32 19.07 -5.66
CA GLN A 458 -25.27 19.73 -6.56
C GLN A 458 -24.57 20.64 -7.59
N GLY A 459 -23.29 20.94 -7.38
CA GLY A 459 -22.49 21.74 -8.31
C GLY A 459 -21.78 20.92 -9.39
N TYR A 460 -21.78 19.59 -9.28
CA TYR A 460 -21.22 18.66 -10.28
C TYR A 460 -22.26 18.37 -11.35
#